data_AF-A0A931CGJ9-F1
#
_entry.id   AF-A0A931CGJ9-F1
#
_cell.length_a   1.000
_cell.length_b   1.000
_cell.length_c   1.000
_cell.angle_alpha   90.00
_cell.angle_beta   90.00
_cell.angle_gamma   90.00
#
_symmetry.space_group_name_H-M   'P 1'
#
loop_
_entity.id
_entity.type
_entity.pdbx_description
1 polymer ?
#
loop_
_entity_poly.entity_id
_entity_poly.type
_entity_poly.pdbx_seq_one_letter_code
_entity_poly.pdbx_strand_id
1 'polypeptide(L)'
;MCTEHELPGGRADHRPAAPWTPAVRALLQHLADTGFDGAPDPHETGLRGEPLGEQRPWPRWVHDDDTLWQVAQWMREYHAAVAGFVPPAGAEWRKGGTWEPGLIIGHNDAVPANVAHADGRLTGFVGWDFAGPVTAEADLAFAAFAWVPLTARQVAEAEGFTAFADRPRRLRLFLDAYGWRGTLRQIVQEVRDRISASIHDIRRLATLGDTTCQKMVETGYDRELATAVQELATFPR
;
A
#
# COMPACT_ATOMS: atom_id res chain seq x y z
N MET A 1 11.76 -20.07 26.81
CA MET A 1 11.26 -19.15 27.85
C MET A 1 11.47 -17.75 27.29
N CYS A 2 10.48 -16.90 27.02
CA CYS A 2 9.13 -16.79 27.59
C CYS A 2 8.07 -16.68 26.49
N THR A 3 6.95 -17.34 26.72
CA THR A 3 5.65 -17.05 26.12
C THR A 3 5.04 -15.87 26.89
N GLU A 4 4.58 -14.83 26.20
CA GLU A 4 3.51 -13.98 26.73
C GLU A 4 2.35 -13.97 25.74
N HIS A 5 1.26 -14.50 26.25
CA HIS A 5 -0.07 -14.60 25.69
C HIS A 5 -0.82 -13.43 26.32
N GLU A 6 -1.07 -12.34 25.59
CA GLU A 6 -1.90 -11.25 26.09
C GLU A 6 -3.36 -11.47 25.69
N LEU A 7 -4.17 -11.79 26.69
CA LEU A 7 -5.63 -11.72 26.67
C LEU A 7 -6.09 -10.30 27.11
N PRO A 8 -7.32 -9.89 26.77
CA PRO A 8 -7.68 -8.49 26.55
C PRO A 8 -8.00 -7.73 27.85
N GLY A 9 -7.40 -6.55 27.99
CA GLY A 9 -7.63 -5.65 29.12
C GLY A 9 -6.42 -4.78 29.47
N GLY A 10 -5.71 -4.25 28.47
CA GLY A 10 -4.54 -3.38 28.67
C GLY A 10 -4.89 -1.92 28.43
N ARG A 11 -4.61 -1.05 29.41
CA ARG A 11 -4.66 0.41 29.28
C ARG A 11 -3.99 0.86 27.98
N ALA A 12 -4.62 1.80 27.27
CA ALA A 12 -4.04 2.45 26.10
C ALA A 12 -2.61 2.93 26.44
N ASP A 13 -1.63 2.21 25.91
CA ASP A 13 -0.23 2.52 26.07
C ASP A 13 -0.01 3.86 25.36
N HIS A 14 0.17 4.94 26.14
CA HIS A 14 0.33 6.30 25.63
C HIS A 14 1.70 6.46 24.95
N ARG A 15 1.91 5.81 23.79
CA ARG A 15 2.99 6.22 22.89
C ARG A 15 2.72 7.66 22.47
N PRO A 16 3.74 8.55 22.47
CA PRO A 16 3.60 9.86 21.86
C PRO A 16 3.09 9.70 20.44
N ALA A 17 2.07 10.48 20.08
CA ALA A 17 1.57 10.50 18.71
C ALA A 17 2.75 10.83 17.77
N ALA A 18 2.94 10.02 16.74
CA ALA A 18 3.98 10.27 15.75
C ALA A 18 3.72 11.61 15.03
N PRO A 19 4.75 12.29 14.49
CA PRO A 19 4.60 13.62 13.89
C PRO A 19 3.53 13.70 12.79
N TRP A 20 3.29 12.60 12.07
CA TRP A 20 2.29 12.51 11.00
C TRP A 20 0.86 12.25 11.48
N THR A 21 0.64 11.94 12.77
CA THR A 21 -0.68 11.59 13.31
C THR A 21 -1.73 12.68 13.06
N PRO A 22 -1.44 13.99 13.23
CA PRO A 22 -2.42 15.05 12.93
C PRO A 22 -2.82 15.10 11.45
N ALA A 23 -1.86 14.87 10.54
CA ALA A 23 -2.11 14.87 9.10
C ALA A 23 -2.98 13.68 8.67
N VAL A 24 -2.68 12.49 9.20
CA VAL A 24 -3.49 11.27 8.99
C VAL A 24 -4.90 11.45 9.53
N ARG A 25 -5.07 12.05 10.72
CA ARG A 25 -6.40 12.33 11.27
C ARG A 25 -7.20 13.30 10.40
N ALA A 26 -6.56 14.35 9.89
CA ALA A 26 -7.21 15.31 8.99
C ALA A 26 -7.66 14.63 7.68
N LEU A 27 -6.86 13.71 7.14
CA LEU A 27 -7.22 12.90 6.00
C LEU A 27 -8.43 11.99 6.29
N LEU A 28 -8.41 11.24 7.39
CA LEU A 28 -9.51 10.35 7.78
C LEU A 28 -10.82 11.11 8.00
N GLN A 29 -10.75 12.32 8.59
CA GLN A 29 -11.92 13.19 8.70
C GLN A 29 -12.47 13.59 7.34
N HIS A 30 -11.61 14.00 6.40
CA HIS A 30 -12.04 14.34 5.04
C HIS A 30 -12.67 13.14 4.32
N LEU A 31 -12.13 11.94 4.49
CA LEU A 31 -12.71 10.72 3.92
C LEU A 31 -14.11 10.43 4.49
N ALA A 32 -14.29 10.59 5.80
CA ALA A 32 -15.60 10.48 6.44
C ALA A 32 -16.59 11.54 5.91
N ASP A 33 -16.15 12.80 5.80
CA ASP A 33 -16.98 13.92 5.32
C ASP A 33 -17.39 13.77 3.84
N THR A 34 -16.58 13.07 3.04
CA THR A 34 -16.88 12.74 1.64
C THR A 34 -17.68 11.45 1.47
N GLY A 35 -17.96 10.73 2.56
CA GLY A 35 -18.72 9.49 2.57
C GLY A 35 -17.95 8.28 2.04
N PHE A 36 -16.61 8.33 2.06
CA PHE A 36 -15.77 7.18 1.69
C PHE A 36 -15.77 6.15 2.82
N ASP A 37 -16.39 4.99 2.60
CA ASP A 37 -16.57 3.92 3.58
C ASP A 37 -15.44 2.88 3.59
N GLY A 38 -14.44 3.04 2.72
CA GLY A 38 -13.27 2.18 2.61
C GLY A 38 -12.11 2.54 3.57
N ALA A 39 -12.35 3.40 4.56
CA ALA A 39 -11.36 3.88 5.53
C ALA A 39 -11.91 3.77 6.96
N PRO A 40 -11.05 3.71 8.00
CA PRO A 40 -11.52 3.67 9.38
C PRO A 40 -12.20 4.99 9.74
N ASP A 41 -13.31 4.90 10.45
CA ASP A 41 -13.99 6.08 10.98
C ASP A 41 -13.07 6.75 12.03
N PRO A 42 -12.78 8.05 11.91
CA PRO A 42 -11.93 8.78 12.86
C PRO A 42 -12.50 8.82 14.29
N HIS A 43 -13.79 8.52 14.47
CA HIS A 43 -14.52 8.52 15.73
C HIS A 43 -14.82 7.12 16.28
N GLU A 44 -14.73 6.08 15.45
CA GLU A 44 -14.87 4.68 15.88
C GLU A 44 -13.51 3.98 16.00
N THR A 45 -13.50 2.85 16.70
CA THR A 45 -12.30 2.02 16.79
C THR A 45 -12.22 1.07 15.61
N GLY A 46 -11.41 1.43 14.61
CA GLY A 46 -10.93 0.52 13.56
C GLY A 46 -11.78 0.47 12.29
N LEU A 47 -11.33 -0.32 11.32
CA LEU A 47 -12.13 -0.68 10.14
C LEU A 47 -12.96 -1.92 10.45
N ARG A 48 -14.09 -2.07 9.74
CA ARG A 48 -14.82 -3.34 9.72
C ARG A 48 -13.93 -4.44 9.13
N GLY A 49 -13.87 -5.60 9.77
CA GLY A 49 -13.08 -6.74 9.31
C GLY A 49 -11.66 -6.78 9.90
N GLU A 50 -11.02 -7.94 9.82
CA GLU A 50 -9.68 -8.14 10.37
C GLU A 50 -8.63 -7.89 9.29
N PRO A 51 -7.52 -7.19 9.61
CA PRO A 51 -6.36 -7.11 8.72
C PRO A 51 -5.80 -8.51 8.46
N LEU A 52 -5.41 -8.78 7.21
CA LEU A 52 -4.82 -10.07 6.85
C LEU A 52 -3.52 -10.36 7.61
N GLY A 53 -2.67 -9.35 7.80
CA GLY A 53 -1.34 -9.51 8.41
C GLY A 53 -0.32 -10.15 7.48
N GLU A 54 0.85 -10.51 8.01
CA GLU A 54 2.03 -10.89 7.22
C GLU A 54 2.17 -12.40 6.94
N GLN A 55 1.22 -13.23 7.36
CA GLN A 55 1.33 -14.69 7.24
C GLN A 55 1.23 -15.16 5.78
N ARG A 56 2.29 -15.84 5.32
CA ARG A 56 2.40 -16.39 3.95
C ARG A 56 2.34 -17.93 3.92
N PRO A 57 1.89 -18.55 2.82
CA PRO A 57 1.35 -17.93 1.60
C PRO A 57 0.01 -17.23 1.87
N TRP A 58 -0.33 -16.24 1.03
CA TRP A 58 -1.61 -15.55 1.17
C TRP A 58 -2.79 -16.52 0.98
N PRO A 59 -3.90 -16.33 1.71
CA PRO A 59 -5.09 -17.14 1.53
C PRO A 59 -5.62 -17.02 0.10
N ARG A 60 -6.31 -18.07 -0.36
CA ARG A 60 -6.77 -18.21 -1.75
C ARG A 60 -7.44 -16.95 -2.31
N TRP A 61 -8.28 -16.30 -1.50
CA TRP A 61 -9.05 -15.14 -1.94
C TRP A 61 -8.18 -13.95 -2.38
N VAL A 62 -6.95 -13.79 -1.88
CA VAL A 62 -6.02 -12.73 -2.34
C VAL A 62 -5.65 -12.89 -3.82
N HIS A 63 -5.64 -14.14 -4.29
CA HIS A 63 -5.29 -14.50 -5.66
C HIS A 63 -6.47 -14.38 -6.63
N ASP A 64 -7.70 -14.26 -6.12
CA ASP A 64 -8.90 -14.22 -6.96
C ASP A 64 -8.98 -12.89 -7.74
N ASP A 65 -9.53 -12.96 -8.96
CA ASP A 65 -9.76 -11.78 -9.80
C ASP A 65 -10.80 -10.83 -9.19
N ASP A 66 -11.76 -11.37 -8.44
CA ASP A 66 -12.79 -10.57 -7.75
C ASP A 66 -12.17 -9.66 -6.69
N THR A 67 -11.26 -10.19 -5.85
CA THR A 67 -10.51 -9.39 -4.89
C THR A 67 -9.67 -8.32 -5.59
N LEU A 68 -8.98 -8.67 -6.68
CA LEU A 68 -8.20 -7.70 -7.44
C LEU A 68 -9.07 -6.57 -8.01
N TRP A 69 -10.26 -6.91 -8.52
CA TRP A 69 -11.24 -5.94 -8.99
C TRP A 69 -11.72 -5.04 -7.86
N GLN A 70 -12.01 -5.59 -6.67
CA GLN A 70 -12.42 -4.82 -5.48
C GLN A 70 -11.31 -3.84 -5.04
N VAL A 71 -10.05 -4.27 -5.02
CA VAL A 71 -8.91 -3.38 -4.72
C VAL A 71 -8.81 -2.26 -5.75
N ALA A 72 -8.99 -2.55 -7.03
CA ALA A 72 -8.95 -1.54 -8.07
C ALA A 72 -10.09 -0.51 -7.96
N GLN A 73 -11.31 -0.95 -7.61
CA GLN A 73 -12.42 -0.03 -7.32
C GLN A 73 -12.12 0.82 -6.09
N TRP A 74 -11.61 0.20 -5.01
CA TRP A 74 -11.23 0.93 -3.80
C TRP A 74 -10.20 2.03 -4.11
N MET A 75 -9.16 1.72 -4.88
CA MET A 75 -8.15 2.72 -5.29
C MET A 75 -8.78 3.87 -6.09
N ARG A 76 -9.72 3.56 -6.98
CA ARG A 76 -10.40 4.57 -7.81
C ARG A 76 -11.28 5.49 -6.97
N GLU A 77 -12.08 4.92 -6.09
CA GLU A 77 -12.98 5.65 -5.19
C GLU A 77 -12.19 6.48 -4.19
N TYR A 78 -11.13 5.90 -3.60
CA TYR A 78 -10.20 6.59 -2.71
C TYR A 78 -9.56 7.80 -3.40
N HIS A 79 -8.96 7.60 -4.59
CA HIS A 79 -8.34 8.68 -5.35
C HIS A 79 -9.32 9.80 -5.72
N ALA A 80 -10.58 9.46 -6.02
CA ALA A 80 -11.61 10.46 -6.25
C ALA A 80 -11.95 11.24 -4.98
N ALA A 81 -12.06 10.57 -3.83
CA ALA A 81 -12.36 11.19 -2.55
C ALA A 81 -11.25 12.17 -2.12
N VAL A 82 -9.97 11.82 -2.33
CA VAL A 82 -8.83 12.66 -1.94
C VAL A 82 -8.43 13.70 -2.99
N ALA A 83 -9.02 13.71 -4.19
CA ALA A 83 -8.63 14.61 -5.28
C ALA A 83 -8.75 16.10 -4.92
N GLY A 84 -9.70 16.45 -4.06
CA GLY A 84 -9.92 17.81 -3.55
C GLY A 84 -9.31 18.09 -2.19
N PHE A 85 -8.64 17.12 -1.57
CA PHE A 85 -8.09 17.28 -0.22
C PHE A 85 -6.82 18.13 -0.26
N VAL A 86 -6.81 19.21 0.52
CA VAL A 86 -5.63 20.04 0.77
C VAL A 86 -5.20 19.81 2.22
N PRO A 87 -4.01 19.25 2.47
CA PRO A 87 -3.52 19.03 3.82
C PRO A 87 -3.43 20.35 4.63
N PRO A 88 -3.66 20.31 5.95
CA PRO A 88 -3.42 21.46 6.81
C PRO A 88 -2.00 22.02 6.66
N ALA A 89 -1.84 23.33 6.85
CA ALA A 89 -0.53 23.96 6.82
C ALA A 89 0.40 23.33 7.87
N GLY A 90 1.62 22.95 7.47
CA GLY A 90 2.57 22.27 8.33
C GLY A 90 2.28 20.78 8.55
N ALA A 91 1.39 20.16 7.78
CA ALA A 91 1.18 18.72 7.81
C ALA A 91 2.49 17.98 7.51
N GLU A 92 2.90 17.12 8.45
CA GLU A 92 4.02 16.22 8.30
C GLU A 92 3.51 14.84 7.87
N TRP A 93 4.24 14.19 6.97
CA TRP A 93 3.92 12.86 6.47
C TRP A 93 5.14 11.95 6.65
N ARG A 94 4.90 10.69 7.00
CA ARG A 94 5.98 9.70 7.11
C ARG A 94 6.67 9.44 5.77
N LYS A 95 5.90 9.53 4.68
CA LYS A 95 6.31 9.26 3.30
C LYS A 95 5.75 10.33 2.37
N GLY A 96 6.39 10.53 1.21
CA GLY A 96 5.90 11.44 0.17
C GLY A 96 6.38 12.89 0.28
N GLY A 97 7.03 13.26 1.38
CA GLY A 97 7.60 14.60 1.57
C GLY A 97 6.54 15.68 1.73
N THR A 98 6.81 16.87 1.18
CA THR A 98 5.89 18.01 1.23
C THR A 98 4.80 17.88 0.18
N TRP A 99 3.55 18.16 0.56
CA TRP A 99 2.45 18.21 -0.39
C TRP A 99 2.54 19.45 -1.29
N GLU A 100 2.26 19.28 -2.57
CA GLU A 100 2.24 20.35 -3.58
C GLU A 100 0.98 20.20 -4.47
N PRO A 101 0.45 21.31 -5.03
CA PRO A 101 -0.67 21.24 -5.97
C PRO A 101 -0.39 20.27 -7.12
N GLY A 102 -1.34 19.36 -7.37
CA GLY A 102 -1.20 18.28 -8.36
C GLY A 102 -0.86 16.92 -7.75
N LEU A 103 -0.42 16.87 -6.49
CA LEU A 103 -0.33 15.63 -5.72
C LEU A 103 -1.64 15.33 -5.00
N ILE A 104 -1.94 14.04 -4.86
CA ILE A 104 -2.94 13.54 -3.91
C ILE A 104 -2.24 13.09 -2.64
N ILE A 105 -3.03 12.77 -1.61
CA ILE A 105 -2.54 11.96 -0.50
C ILE A 105 -2.86 10.50 -0.82
N GLY A 106 -1.85 9.73 -1.19
CA GLY A 106 -1.98 8.30 -1.45
C GLY A 106 -2.01 7.50 -0.16
N HIS A 107 -2.52 6.27 -0.21
CA HIS A 107 -2.41 5.34 0.92
C HIS A 107 -0.96 4.86 1.08
N ASN A 108 -0.23 4.74 -0.05
CA ASN A 108 1.16 4.29 -0.16
C ASN A 108 1.51 2.90 0.39
N ASP A 109 0.55 2.22 1.01
CA ASP A 109 0.72 0.90 1.63
C ASP A 109 -0.51 -0.02 1.45
N ALA A 110 -1.23 0.13 0.33
CA ALA A 110 -2.39 -0.68 -0.02
C ALA A 110 -1.96 -2.07 -0.52
N VAL A 111 -1.33 -2.86 0.36
CA VAL A 111 -0.75 -4.18 0.09
C VAL A 111 -1.61 -5.30 0.72
N PRO A 112 -1.47 -6.57 0.27
CA PRO A 112 -2.25 -7.67 0.83
C PRO A 112 -2.18 -7.78 2.36
N ALA A 113 -1.02 -7.54 2.98
CA ALA A 113 -0.89 -7.62 4.44
C ALA A 113 -1.80 -6.64 5.21
N ASN A 114 -2.18 -5.53 4.56
CA ASN A 114 -2.94 -4.45 5.17
C ASN A 114 -4.42 -4.45 4.77
N VAL A 115 -4.88 -5.36 3.91
CA VAL A 115 -6.29 -5.36 3.53
C VAL A 115 -7.15 -5.87 4.69
N ALA A 116 -8.22 -5.12 4.96
CA ALA A 116 -9.31 -5.57 5.82
C ALA A 116 -10.37 -6.26 4.95
N HIS A 117 -10.78 -7.44 5.38
CA HIS A 117 -11.72 -8.28 4.64
C HIS A 117 -12.78 -8.86 5.59
N ALA A 118 -14.03 -8.80 5.17
CA ALA A 118 -15.17 -9.35 5.90
C ALA A 118 -16.20 -9.93 4.93
N ASP A 119 -16.71 -11.12 5.24
CA ASP A 119 -17.80 -11.77 4.49
C ASP A 119 -17.55 -11.88 2.97
N GLY A 120 -16.30 -12.14 2.55
CA GLY A 120 -15.96 -12.25 1.13
C GLY A 120 -15.73 -10.89 0.44
N ARG A 121 -15.78 -9.78 1.17
CA ARG A 121 -15.65 -8.42 0.61
C ARG A 121 -14.51 -7.66 1.25
N LEU A 122 -13.82 -6.87 0.43
CA LEU A 122 -12.91 -5.84 0.89
C LEU A 122 -13.70 -4.76 1.61
N THR A 123 -13.23 -4.37 2.79
CA THR A 123 -13.80 -3.28 3.59
C THR A 123 -12.86 -2.09 3.70
N GLY A 124 -11.58 -2.25 3.36
CA GLY A 124 -10.62 -1.16 3.28
C GLY A 124 -9.19 -1.63 3.54
N PHE A 125 -8.35 -0.68 3.94
CA PHE A 125 -6.96 -0.94 4.33
C PHE A 125 -6.63 -0.33 5.69
N VAL A 126 -5.77 -1.02 6.44
CA VAL A 126 -5.02 -0.46 7.56
C VAL A 126 -3.67 0.09 7.08
N GLY A 127 -2.85 0.67 7.97
CA GLY A 127 -1.51 1.14 7.60
C GLY A 127 -1.44 2.61 7.18
N TRP A 128 -2.43 3.42 7.61
CA TRP A 128 -2.52 4.85 7.31
C TRP A 128 -1.32 5.71 7.76
N ASP A 129 -0.42 5.18 8.59
CA ASP A 129 0.85 5.82 8.94
C ASP A 129 1.75 6.10 7.72
N PHE A 130 1.55 5.38 6.62
CA PHE A 130 2.28 5.60 5.37
C PHE A 130 1.55 6.52 4.38
N ALA A 131 0.33 6.96 4.70
CA ALA A 131 -0.35 7.94 3.87
C ALA A 131 0.53 9.17 3.67
N GLY A 132 0.46 9.75 2.48
CA GLY A 132 1.27 10.92 2.18
C GLY A 132 1.29 11.34 0.70
N PRO A 133 1.93 12.47 0.40
CA PRO A 133 1.89 13.08 -0.92
C PRO A 133 2.47 12.17 -2.01
N VAL A 134 1.72 12.02 -3.10
CA VAL A 134 2.12 11.19 -4.24
C VAL A 134 1.27 11.51 -5.47
N THR A 135 1.72 11.12 -6.66
CA THR A 135 0.86 11.12 -7.84
C THR A 135 -0.12 9.95 -7.77
N ALA A 136 -1.33 10.12 -8.32
CA ALA A 136 -2.30 9.02 -8.41
C ALA A 136 -1.76 7.82 -9.21
N GLU A 137 -0.93 8.10 -10.24
CA GLU A 137 -0.22 7.10 -11.03
C GLU A 137 0.75 6.28 -10.20
N ALA A 138 1.58 6.94 -9.39
CA ALA A 138 2.54 6.28 -8.54
C ALA A 138 1.84 5.42 -7.48
N ASP A 139 0.73 5.90 -6.87
CA ASP A 139 0.00 5.11 -5.86
C ASP A 139 -0.68 3.88 -6.46
N LEU A 140 -1.29 4.04 -7.64
CA LEU A 140 -1.83 2.94 -8.44
C LEU A 140 -0.75 1.93 -8.80
N ALA A 141 0.44 2.40 -9.22
CA ALA A 141 1.56 1.55 -9.58
C ALA A 141 2.02 0.70 -8.39
N PHE A 142 2.05 1.25 -7.17
CA PHE A 142 2.42 0.48 -5.98
C PHE A 142 1.38 -0.57 -5.60
N ALA A 143 0.10 -0.25 -5.68
CA ALA A 143 -0.96 -1.24 -5.49
C ALA A 143 -0.85 -2.33 -6.57
N ALA A 144 -0.63 -1.97 -7.84
CA ALA A 144 -0.39 -2.94 -8.90
C ALA A 144 0.83 -3.83 -8.60
N PHE A 145 1.92 -3.26 -8.06
CA PHE A 145 3.11 -4.01 -7.67
C PHE A 145 2.84 -5.12 -6.64
N ALA A 146 1.96 -4.82 -5.68
CA ALA A 146 1.63 -5.72 -4.57
C ALA A 146 0.53 -6.74 -4.90
N TRP A 147 -0.44 -6.39 -5.75
CA TRP A 147 -1.64 -7.19 -6.02
C TRP A 147 -1.62 -7.96 -7.34
N VAL A 148 -0.88 -7.44 -8.32
CA VAL A 148 -0.43 -8.19 -9.49
C VAL A 148 0.98 -8.64 -9.11
N PRO A 149 1.34 -9.93 -9.16
CA PRO A 149 2.57 -10.41 -8.54
C PRO A 149 3.83 -9.91 -9.26
N LEU A 150 4.12 -8.62 -9.24
CA LEU A 150 5.17 -7.91 -9.98
C LEU A 150 6.44 -7.73 -9.13
N THR A 151 6.38 -8.13 -7.86
CA THR A 151 7.57 -8.38 -7.04
C THR A 151 8.45 -9.48 -7.66
N ALA A 152 9.67 -9.62 -7.12
CA ALA A 152 10.63 -10.61 -7.57
C ALA A 152 10.02 -12.00 -7.52
N ARG A 153 10.32 -12.83 -8.52
CA ARG A 153 9.64 -14.12 -8.71
C ARG A 153 9.63 -14.98 -7.45
N GLN A 154 10.76 -15.10 -6.76
CA GLN A 154 10.86 -15.91 -5.53
C GLN A 154 9.97 -15.38 -4.39
N VAL A 155 9.77 -14.06 -4.31
CA VAL A 155 8.90 -13.43 -3.30
C VAL A 155 7.44 -13.74 -3.65
N ALA A 156 7.07 -13.56 -4.92
CA ALA A 156 5.72 -13.88 -5.40
C ALA A 156 5.38 -15.38 -5.21
N GLU A 157 6.33 -16.29 -5.45
CA GLU A 157 6.16 -17.73 -5.20
C GLU A 157 5.91 -18.01 -3.71
N ALA A 158 6.66 -17.37 -2.81
CA ALA A 158 6.46 -17.50 -1.35
C ALA A 158 5.11 -16.92 -0.88
N GLU A 159 4.58 -15.93 -1.59
CA GLU A 159 3.25 -15.34 -1.37
C GLU A 159 2.11 -16.22 -1.94
N GLY A 160 2.44 -17.27 -2.71
CA GLY A 160 1.49 -18.22 -3.28
C GLY A 160 1.12 -17.96 -4.74
N PHE A 161 1.70 -16.93 -5.38
CA PHE A 161 1.50 -16.68 -6.80
C PHE A 161 2.39 -17.59 -7.65
N THR A 162 1.78 -18.45 -8.47
CA THR A 162 2.50 -19.41 -9.32
C THR A 162 2.23 -19.25 -10.82
N ALA A 163 1.13 -18.59 -11.19
CA ALA A 163 0.71 -18.41 -12.58
C ALA A 163 1.36 -17.17 -13.25
N PHE A 164 2.68 -17.13 -13.37
CA PHE A 164 3.42 -15.95 -13.85
C PHE A 164 3.07 -15.50 -15.27
N ALA A 165 2.68 -16.43 -16.15
CA ALA A 165 2.22 -16.11 -17.50
C ALA A 165 0.94 -15.26 -17.51
N ASP A 166 0.19 -15.26 -16.41
CA ASP A 166 -1.08 -14.54 -16.25
C ASP A 166 -0.90 -13.08 -15.81
N ARG A 167 0.32 -12.67 -15.42
CA ARG A 167 0.63 -11.30 -14.97
C ARG A 167 0.08 -10.21 -15.90
N PRO A 168 0.22 -10.28 -17.25
CA PRO A 168 -0.33 -9.24 -18.13
C PRO A 168 -1.85 -9.17 -18.13
N ARG A 169 -2.55 -10.31 -18.07
CA ARG A 169 -4.01 -10.37 -18.00
C ARG A 169 -4.51 -9.77 -16.68
N ARG A 170 -3.90 -10.20 -15.58
CA ARG A 170 -4.21 -9.72 -14.23
C ARG A 170 -3.96 -8.22 -14.08
N LEU A 171 -2.85 -7.72 -14.63
CA LEU A 171 -2.57 -6.28 -14.68
C LEU A 171 -3.62 -5.51 -15.47
N ARG A 172 -4.04 -6.02 -16.63
CA ARG A 172 -5.09 -5.39 -17.43
C ARG A 172 -6.42 -5.33 -16.68
N LEU A 173 -6.80 -6.42 -16.02
CA LEU A 173 -8.02 -6.46 -15.19
C LEU A 173 -7.99 -5.39 -14.10
N PHE A 174 -6.87 -5.26 -13.38
CA PHE A 174 -6.70 -4.25 -12.33
C PHE A 174 -6.83 -2.82 -12.88
N LEU A 175 -6.14 -2.53 -13.99
CA LEU A 175 -6.15 -1.21 -14.61
C LEU A 175 -7.50 -0.83 -15.21
N ASP A 176 -8.17 -1.78 -15.88
CA ASP A 176 -9.49 -1.57 -16.47
C ASP A 176 -10.53 -1.29 -15.39
N ALA A 177 -10.48 -2.04 -14.28
CA ALA A 177 -11.34 -1.82 -13.12
C ALA A 177 -11.11 -0.44 -12.49
N TYR A 178 -9.85 -0.03 -12.34
CA TYR A 178 -9.50 1.32 -11.87
C TYR A 178 -9.93 2.42 -12.85
N GLY A 179 -10.04 2.11 -14.15
CA GLY A 179 -10.35 3.09 -15.20
C GLY A 179 -9.12 3.79 -15.79
N TRP A 180 -7.95 3.17 -15.68
CA TRP A 180 -6.69 3.65 -16.24
C TRP A 180 -6.78 3.81 -17.76
N ARG A 181 -6.23 4.91 -18.28
CA ARG A 181 -6.27 5.24 -19.73
C ARG A 181 -4.92 5.19 -20.43
N GLY A 182 -3.84 4.98 -19.68
CA GLY A 182 -2.52 4.77 -20.23
C GLY A 182 -2.29 3.34 -20.72
N THR A 183 -1.08 3.08 -21.19
CA THR A 183 -0.63 1.77 -21.67
C THR A 183 -0.08 0.91 -20.52
N LEU A 184 -0.02 -0.42 -20.74
CA LEU A 184 0.69 -1.33 -19.82
C LEU A 184 2.15 -0.93 -19.64
N ARG A 185 2.81 -0.49 -20.72
CA ARG A 185 4.19 0.00 -20.65
C ARG A 185 4.35 1.16 -19.68
N GLN A 186 3.44 2.13 -19.72
CA GLN A 186 3.52 3.32 -18.87
C GLN A 186 3.42 2.93 -17.40
N ILE A 187 2.43 2.13 -17.01
CA ILE A 187 2.31 1.75 -15.60
C ILE A 187 3.43 0.84 -15.12
N VAL A 188 3.94 -0.08 -15.97
CA VAL A 188 5.09 -0.92 -15.60
C VAL A 188 6.35 -0.07 -15.42
N GLN A 189 6.51 0.98 -16.24
CA GLN A 189 7.60 1.93 -16.05
C GLN A 189 7.44 2.70 -14.72
N GLU A 190 6.23 3.16 -14.41
CA GLU A 190 5.92 3.84 -13.15
C GLU A 190 6.18 2.93 -11.93
N VAL A 191 5.84 1.64 -12.01
CA VAL A 191 6.20 0.64 -10.99
C VAL A 191 7.71 0.60 -10.79
N ARG A 192 8.49 0.51 -11.87
CA ARG A 192 9.95 0.42 -11.80
C ARG A 192 10.55 1.68 -11.19
N ASP A 193 10.06 2.85 -11.57
CA ASP A 193 10.56 4.13 -11.08
C ASP A 193 10.23 4.31 -9.58
N ARG A 194 8.99 4.00 -9.17
CA ARG A 194 8.58 4.07 -7.76
C ARG A 194 9.32 3.07 -6.87
N ILE A 195 9.53 1.83 -7.33
CA ILE A 195 10.28 0.83 -6.55
C ILE A 195 11.76 1.20 -6.50
N SER A 196 12.33 1.76 -7.58
CA SER A 196 13.72 2.25 -7.57
C SER A 196 13.91 3.41 -6.60
N ALA A 197 12.97 4.36 -6.54
CA ALA A 197 12.98 5.43 -5.54
C ALA A 197 12.88 4.88 -4.11
N SER A 198 12.00 3.89 -3.89
CA SER A 198 11.86 3.22 -2.58
C SER A 198 13.16 2.53 -2.14
N ILE A 199 13.86 1.86 -3.05
CA ILE A 199 15.19 1.27 -2.77
C ILE A 199 16.20 2.35 -2.37
N HIS A 200 16.23 3.47 -3.10
CA HIS A 200 17.11 4.59 -2.78
C HIS A 200 16.84 5.14 -1.38
N ASP A 201 15.56 5.37 -1.04
CA ASP A 201 15.17 5.88 0.26
C ASP A 201 15.49 4.90 1.40
N ILE A 202 15.17 3.61 1.24
CA ILE A 202 15.52 2.57 2.23
C ILE A 202 17.02 2.59 2.52
N ARG A 203 17.86 2.58 1.47
CA ARG A 203 19.32 2.59 1.64
C ARG A 203 19.81 3.89 2.27
N ARG A 204 19.30 5.04 1.83
CA ARG A 204 19.68 6.35 2.36
C ARG A 204 19.32 6.46 3.85
N LEU A 205 18.09 6.13 4.22
CA LEU A 205 17.62 6.19 5.61
C LEU A 205 18.38 5.20 6.50
N ALA A 206 18.71 4.01 5.99
CA ALA A 206 19.55 3.06 6.72
C ALA A 206 20.94 3.64 7.04
N THR A 207 21.57 4.34 6.09
CA THR A 207 22.86 5.02 6.32
C THR A 207 22.76 6.20 7.30
N LEU A 208 21.58 6.80 7.43
CA LEU A 208 21.30 7.89 8.38
C LEU A 208 20.88 7.39 9.77
N GLY A 209 20.84 6.08 10.00
CA GLY A 209 20.56 5.48 11.31
C GLY A 209 19.12 5.07 11.56
N ASP A 210 18.24 5.09 10.54
CA ASP A 210 16.88 4.58 10.71
C ASP A 210 16.88 3.06 10.91
N THR A 211 16.48 2.61 12.10
CA THR A 211 16.56 1.21 12.51
C THR A 211 15.63 0.28 11.73
N THR A 212 14.52 0.80 11.20
CA THR A 212 13.60 0.02 10.36
C THR A 212 14.23 -0.24 9.01
N CYS A 213 14.79 0.80 8.38
CA CYS A 213 15.46 0.69 7.10
C CYS A 213 16.75 -0.14 7.19
N GLN A 214 17.50 -0.06 8.29
CA GLN A 214 18.65 -0.93 8.55
C GLN A 214 18.25 -2.40 8.51
N LYS A 215 17.19 -2.78 9.23
CA LYS A 215 16.66 -4.17 9.21
C LYS A 215 16.23 -4.60 7.81
N MET A 216 15.59 -3.71 7.03
CA MET A 216 15.21 -4.01 5.64
C MET A 216 16.44 -4.32 4.77
N VAL A 217 17.54 -3.58 4.93
CA VAL A 217 18.80 -3.85 4.20
C VAL A 217 19.48 -5.14 4.67
N GLU A 218 19.50 -5.39 5.98
CA GLU A 218 20.08 -6.60 6.58
C GLU A 218 19.37 -7.87 6.11
N THR A 219 18.04 -7.86 6.12
CA THR A 219 17.19 -8.96 5.64
C THR A 219 17.20 -9.12 4.12
N GLY A 220 17.70 -8.13 3.38
CA GLY A 220 17.82 -8.15 1.92
C GLY A 220 16.56 -7.73 1.17
N TYR A 221 15.61 -7.09 1.85
CA TYR A 221 14.39 -6.57 1.24
C TYR A 221 14.69 -5.59 0.09
N ASP A 222 15.71 -4.73 0.25
CA ASP A 222 16.15 -3.81 -0.81
C ASP A 222 16.69 -4.55 -2.05
N ARG A 223 17.31 -5.72 -1.86
CA ARG A 223 17.80 -6.58 -2.95
C ARG A 223 16.65 -7.29 -3.65
N GLU A 224 15.63 -7.75 -2.90
CA GLU A 224 14.41 -8.32 -3.49
C GLU A 224 13.68 -7.32 -4.37
N LEU A 225 13.51 -6.08 -3.90
CA LEU A 225 12.95 -4.99 -4.71
C LEU A 225 13.80 -4.71 -5.96
N ALA A 226 15.13 -4.73 -5.84
CA ALA A 226 16.03 -4.53 -6.98
C ALA A 226 15.90 -5.65 -8.02
N THR A 227 15.75 -6.91 -7.59
CA THR A 227 15.46 -8.05 -8.47
C THR A 227 14.13 -7.86 -9.20
N ALA A 228 13.09 -7.39 -8.51
CA ALA A 228 11.80 -7.11 -9.13
C ALA A 228 11.92 -6.07 -10.26
N VAL A 229 12.63 -4.97 -10.03
CA VAL A 229 12.87 -3.91 -11.04
C VAL A 229 13.60 -4.45 -12.27
N GLN A 230 14.56 -5.38 -12.07
CA GLN A 230 15.28 -6.04 -13.16
C GLN A 230 14.37 -6.98 -13.95
N GLU A 231 13.59 -7.83 -13.29
CA GLU A 231 12.65 -8.75 -13.95
C GLU A 231 11.61 -7.99 -14.79
N LEU A 232 11.07 -6.89 -14.25
CA LEU A 232 10.08 -6.06 -14.92
C LEU A 232 10.60 -5.37 -16.19
N ALA A 233 11.92 -5.26 -16.40
CA ALA A 233 12.48 -4.76 -17.65
C ALA A 233 12.12 -5.64 -18.86
N THR A 234 11.78 -6.91 -18.60
CA THR A 234 11.36 -7.90 -19.61
C THR A 234 9.85 -8.15 -19.61
N PHE A 235 9.06 -7.35 -18.87
CA PHE A 235 7.62 -7.54 -18.78
C PHE A 235 6.96 -7.47 -20.17
N PRO A 236 6.03 -8.40 -20.50
CA PRO A 236 5.35 -8.41 -21.79
C PRO A 236 4.64 -7.09 -22.09
N ARG A 237 4.70 -6.67 -23.36
CA ARG A 237 4.09 -5.42 -23.83
C ARG A 237 2.57 -5.53 -23.92
#